data_AF-A0A2I2FR87-F1
#
_entry.id   AF-A0A2I2FR87-F1
#
_cell.length_a   1.000
_cell.length_b   1.000
_cell.length_c   1.000
_cell.angle_alpha   90.00
_cell.angle_beta   90.00
_cell.angle_gamma   90.00
#
_symmetry.space_group_name_H-M   'P 1'
#
loop_
_entity.id
_entity.type
_entity.pdbx_description
1 polymer ?
#
loop_
_entity_poly.entity_id
_entity_poly.type
_entity_poly.pdbx_seq_one_letter_code
_entity_poly.pdbx_strand_id
1 'polypeptide(L)'
;MNTRRLALNSRGPSLATKARRSFQGLDSGRRSFSATAGVQHGHITPPKPGEEINVTFIDKDGEKIDFQVSEGDNLLDIAQANDLEMEGACGGSCACSTCHVIVEDPDMFDKMEEPSDDENDMLDLAFGLTETSRLGCQVVMNKGLDGMVVRLPSMTRNLQASDFEQK
;
A
#
# COMPACT_ATOMS: atom_id res chain seq x y z
N MET A 1 8.99 43.30 43.00
CA MET A 1 8.96 43.55 44.47
C MET A 1 7.97 42.54 45.03
N ASN A 2 8.30 41.47 45.75
CA ASN A 2 9.19 41.30 46.90
C ASN A 2 9.43 39.76 47.03
N THR A 3 10.68 39.28 47.05
CA THR A 3 11.44 38.79 48.23
C THR A 3 11.44 37.27 48.46
N ARG A 4 12.54 36.66 48.02
CA ARG A 4 13.39 35.63 48.67
C ARG A 4 12.89 34.95 49.95
N ARG A 5 13.10 33.62 50.05
CA ARG A 5 14.02 33.02 51.06
C ARG A 5 14.35 31.54 50.78
N LEU A 6 15.66 31.25 50.84
CA LEU A 6 16.29 29.94 50.96
C LEU A 6 16.21 29.42 52.41
N ALA A 7 16.22 28.09 52.59
CA ALA A 7 16.84 27.38 53.73
C ALA A 7 17.11 25.92 53.29
N LEU A 8 18.36 25.46 53.11
CA LEU A 8 19.38 25.04 54.09
C LEU A 8 19.12 23.67 54.77
N ASN A 9 19.76 22.68 54.16
CA ASN A 9 20.43 21.47 54.66
C ASN A 9 20.59 21.24 56.19
N SER A 10 20.38 20.00 56.65
CA SER A 10 21.10 19.38 57.80
C SER A 10 20.95 17.85 57.80
N ARG A 11 22.02 17.08 57.54
CA ARG A 11 22.93 16.33 58.46
C ARG A 11 22.37 14.97 58.97
N GLY A 12 23.14 13.89 58.71
CA GLY A 12 22.81 12.47 58.96
C GLY A 12 23.01 11.96 60.40
N PRO A 13 23.10 10.62 60.61
CA PRO A 13 24.43 10.02 60.75
C PRO A 13 24.61 8.61 60.13
N SER A 14 25.89 8.25 60.04
CA SER A 14 26.54 7.00 59.64
C SER A 14 26.31 5.85 60.64
N LEU A 15 26.24 4.59 60.17
CA LEU A 15 27.20 3.53 60.55
C LEU A 15 27.00 2.24 59.71
N ALA A 16 28.14 1.61 59.38
CA ALA A 16 28.34 0.33 58.68
C ALA A 16 27.65 -0.87 59.41
N THR A 17 27.40 -2.05 58.82
CA THR A 17 28.41 -3.04 58.41
C THR A 17 27.73 -4.31 57.83
N LYS A 18 28.20 -4.77 56.66
CA LYS A 18 28.42 -6.18 56.22
C LYS A 18 27.28 -7.22 56.35
N ALA A 19 26.81 -7.74 55.22
CA ALA A 19 26.89 -9.18 54.90
C ALA A 19 26.43 -9.46 53.46
N ARG A 20 27.21 -10.30 52.78
CA ARG A 20 26.96 -10.87 51.46
C ARG A 20 25.71 -11.74 51.46
N ARG A 21 24.96 -11.75 50.36
CA ARG A 21 24.68 -12.96 49.56
C ARG A 21 23.97 -12.56 48.27
N SER A 22 24.62 -12.89 47.15
CA SER A 22 24.02 -12.86 45.83
C SER A 22 22.80 -13.79 45.82
N PHE A 23 21.66 -13.24 45.44
CA PHE A 23 20.57 -14.01 44.85
C PHE A 23 20.34 -13.44 43.46
N GLN A 24 20.84 -14.14 42.45
CA GLN A 24 20.42 -13.93 41.06
C GLN A 24 18.97 -14.39 40.97
N GLY A 25 18.04 -13.47 41.22
CA GLY A 25 16.67 -13.59 40.79
C GLY A 25 16.64 -13.37 39.29
N LEU A 26 16.15 -14.37 38.56
CA LEU A 26 15.90 -14.31 37.12
C LEU A 26 15.08 -13.06 36.82
N ASP A 27 15.70 -12.12 36.09
CA ASP A 27 14.99 -11.03 35.45
C ASP A 27 14.03 -11.69 34.46
N SER A 28 12.77 -11.82 34.89
CA SER A 28 11.68 -12.24 34.04
C SER A 28 11.45 -11.09 33.09
N GLY A 29 12.32 -10.99 32.09
CA GLY A 29 12.34 -9.96 31.07
C GLY A 29 10.94 -9.84 30.50
N ARG A 30 10.22 -8.81 30.94
CA ARG A 30 8.95 -8.43 30.36
C ARG A 30 9.27 -8.09 28.91
N ARG A 31 8.87 -8.97 28.00
CA ARG A 31 8.86 -8.66 26.57
C ARG A 31 7.89 -7.50 26.40
N SER A 32 8.42 -6.32 26.13
CA SER A 32 7.62 -5.16 25.77
C SER A 32 6.98 -5.44 24.42
N PHE A 33 5.65 -5.45 24.37
CA PHE A 33 4.92 -5.40 23.11
C PHE A 33 5.02 -3.97 22.58
N SER A 34 5.61 -3.80 21.41
CA SER A 34 5.49 -2.56 20.65
C SER A 34 4.34 -2.75 19.68
N ALA A 35 3.32 -1.89 19.75
CA ALA A 35 2.32 -1.80 18.70
C ALA A 35 2.78 -0.73 17.71
N THR A 36 2.94 -1.11 16.44
CA THR A 36 3.01 -0.14 15.36
C THR A 36 1.69 0.63 15.28
N ALA A 37 1.75 1.91 14.91
CA ALA A 37 0.53 2.64 14.59
C ALA A 37 -0.26 1.86 13.54
N GLY A 38 -1.58 1.75 13.71
CA GLY A 38 -2.44 1.04 12.78
C GLY A 38 -2.29 1.61 11.38
N VAL A 39 -1.84 0.79 10.44
CA VAL A 39 -1.92 1.11 9.02
C VAL A 39 -3.39 1.00 8.65
N GLN A 40 -3.96 2.07 8.08
CA GLN A 40 -5.31 1.99 7.54
C GLN A 40 -5.27 1.02 6.36
N HIS A 41 -5.97 -0.11 6.46
CA HIS A 41 -6.12 -1.05 5.35
C HIS A 41 -7.10 -0.46 4.33
N GLY A 42 -6.63 -0.20 3.10
CA GLY A 42 -7.47 -0.05 1.90
C GLY A 42 -8.69 0.88 2.05
N HIS A 43 -8.52 2.02 2.73
CA HIS A 43 -9.53 3.07 2.74
C HIS A 43 -9.20 3.99 1.58
N ILE A 44 -9.93 3.84 0.47
CA ILE A 44 -9.98 4.90 -0.54
C ILE A 44 -10.45 6.15 0.19
N THR A 45 -9.62 7.18 0.16
CA THR A 45 -9.99 8.47 0.72
C THR A 45 -11.06 9.11 -0.16
N PRO A 46 -12.22 9.51 0.38
CA PRO A 46 -13.14 10.33 -0.36
C PRO A 46 -12.42 11.61 -0.83
N PRO A 47 -12.53 11.98 -2.11
CA PRO A 47 -11.81 13.12 -2.64
C PRO A 47 -12.26 14.41 -1.97
N LYS A 48 -11.29 15.32 -1.78
CA LYS A 48 -11.59 16.66 -1.27
C LYS A 48 -12.28 17.47 -2.37
N PRO A 49 -13.28 18.31 -2.03
CA PRO A 49 -13.94 19.15 -3.01
C PRO A 49 -12.94 20.01 -3.79
N GLY A 50 -12.81 19.78 -5.10
CA GLY A 50 -11.92 20.52 -6.01
C GLY A 50 -10.54 19.90 -6.29
N GLU A 51 -10.22 18.73 -5.73
CA GLU A 51 -9.02 17.95 -6.05
C GLU A 51 -9.37 16.53 -6.58
N GLU A 52 -10.57 16.36 -7.11
CA GLU A 52 -11.04 15.11 -7.73
C GLU A 52 -10.29 14.84 -9.04
N ILE A 53 -9.80 13.61 -9.20
CA ILE A 53 -9.20 13.11 -10.43
C ILE A 53 -10.17 12.13 -11.06
N ASN A 54 -10.44 12.27 -12.35
CA ASN A 54 -11.35 11.38 -13.07
C ASN A 54 -10.58 10.23 -13.71
N VAL A 55 -11.11 9.02 -13.57
CA VAL A 55 -10.60 7.82 -14.25
C VAL A 55 -11.77 7.00 -14.79
N THR A 56 -11.66 6.57 -16.04
CA THR A 56 -12.66 5.72 -16.71
C THR A 56 -12.12 4.31 -16.86
N PHE A 57 -12.86 3.32 -16.38
CA PHE A 57 -12.59 1.91 -16.61
C PHE A 57 -13.49 1.39 -17.73
N ILE A 58 -12.90 0.68 -18.68
CA ILE A 58 -13.62 -0.10 -19.68
C ILE A 58 -13.59 -1.54 -19.20
N ASP A 59 -14.75 -2.07 -18.83
CA ASP A 59 -14.87 -3.44 -18.33
C ASP A 59 -14.71 -4.48 -19.48
N LYS A 60 -14.70 -5.76 -19.14
CA LYS A 60 -14.58 -6.89 -20.08
C LYS A 60 -15.70 -6.91 -21.12
N ASP A 61 -16.88 -6.40 -20.74
CA ASP A 61 -18.04 -6.24 -21.63
C ASP A 61 -17.97 -4.98 -22.51
N GLY A 62 -16.97 -4.13 -22.31
CA GLY A 62 -16.80 -2.86 -23.04
C GLY A 62 -17.59 -1.69 -22.47
N GLU A 63 -18.26 -1.88 -21.33
CA GLU A 63 -18.95 -0.79 -20.62
C GLU A 63 -17.93 0.18 -20.01
N LYS A 64 -18.20 1.48 -20.16
CA LYS A 64 -17.37 2.54 -19.59
C LYS A 64 -17.94 2.99 -18.25
N ILE A 65 -17.11 2.96 -17.22
CA ILE A 65 -17.50 3.30 -15.86
C ILE A 65 -16.55 4.38 -15.35
N ASP A 66 -17.09 5.55 -15.04
CA ASP A 66 -16.33 6.72 -14.61
C ASP A 66 -16.29 6.81 -13.08
N PHE A 67 -15.09 7.04 -12.53
CA PHE A 67 -14.87 7.23 -11.10
C PHE A 67 -14.13 8.52 -10.81
N GLN A 68 -14.46 9.10 -9.65
CA GLN A 68 -13.76 10.24 -9.07
C GLN A 68 -12.94 9.76 -7.88
N VAL A 69 -11.63 9.97 -7.94
CA VAL A 69 -10.66 9.41 -7.00
C VAL A 69 -9.73 10.49 -6.48
N SER A 70 -9.03 10.16 -5.38
CA SER A 70 -8.04 11.06 -4.80
C SER A 70 -6.65 10.79 -5.38
N GLU A 71 -5.79 11.80 -5.31
CA GLU A 71 -4.36 11.61 -5.55
C GLU A 71 -3.77 10.61 -4.54
N GLY A 72 -3.02 9.64 -5.03
CA GLY A 72 -2.39 8.59 -4.22
C GLY A 72 -3.12 7.25 -4.23
N ASP A 73 -4.37 7.17 -4.69
CA ASP A 73 -5.07 5.90 -4.88
C ASP A 73 -4.51 5.17 -6.09
N ASN A 74 -4.34 3.85 -6.02
CA ASN A 74 -3.92 3.03 -7.18
C ASN A 74 -5.10 2.39 -7.90
N LEU A 75 -4.91 2.01 -9.16
CA LEU A 75 -6.02 1.48 -9.99
C LEU A 75 -6.62 0.19 -9.44
N LEU A 76 -5.81 -0.66 -8.77
CA LEU A 76 -6.32 -1.89 -8.16
C LEU A 76 -7.27 -1.60 -7.01
N ASP A 77 -6.89 -0.71 -6.10
CA ASP A 77 -7.73 -0.34 -4.96
C ASP A 77 -9.02 0.33 -5.44
N ILE A 78 -8.93 1.23 -6.42
CA ILE A 78 -10.09 1.88 -7.06
C ILE A 78 -11.04 0.84 -7.65
N ALA A 79 -10.52 -0.13 -8.37
CA ALA A 79 -11.34 -1.19 -8.97
C ALA A 79 -12.02 -2.06 -7.90
N GLN A 80 -11.29 -2.49 -6.87
CA GLN A 80 -11.84 -3.33 -5.80
C GLN A 80 -12.88 -2.61 -4.94
N ALA A 81 -12.68 -1.33 -4.64
CA ALA A 81 -13.63 -0.56 -3.84
C ALA A 81 -14.93 -0.23 -4.57
N ASN A 82 -14.93 -0.29 -5.90
CA ASN A 82 -16.09 -0.06 -6.75
C ASN A 82 -16.64 -1.37 -7.35
N ASP A 83 -16.26 -2.52 -6.79
CA ASP A 83 -16.72 -3.86 -7.20
C ASP A 83 -16.51 -4.17 -8.70
N LEU A 84 -15.47 -3.61 -9.32
CA LEU A 84 -15.09 -3.97 -10.69
C LEU A 84 -14.48 -5.39 -10.72
N GLU A 85 -14.66 -6.08 -11.85
CA GLU A 85 -14.15 -7.45 -12.06
C GLU A 85 -12.63 -7.48 -12.35
N MET A 86 -11.84 -6.74 -11.57
CA MET A 86 -10.39 -6.75 -11.60
C MET A 86 -9.85 -7.66 -10.50
N GLU A 87 -8.99 -8.60 -10.88
CA GLU A 87 -8.31 -9.48 -9.94
C GLU A 87 -7.06 -8.81 -9.34
N GLY A 88 -6.69 -9.22 -8.13
CA GLY A 88 -5.49 -8.75 -7.44
C GLY A 88 -4.90 -9.82 -6.53
N ALA A 89 -4.52 -10.98 -7.09
CA ALA A 89 -4.18 -12.17 -6.31
C ALA A 89 -3.04 -11.95 -5.30
N CYS A 90 -2.06 -11.10 -5.62
CA CYS A 90 -0.95 -10.76 -4.72
C CYS A 90 -1.18 -9.52 -3.83
N GLY A 91 -2.36 -8.89 -3.91
CA GLY A 91 -2.69 -7.68 -3.15
C GLY A 91 -1.77 -6.49 -3.43
N GLY A 92 -1.27 -6.37 -4.67
CA GLY A 92 -0.43 -5.24 -5.09
C GLY A 92 1.07 -5.36 -4.82
N SER A 93 1.55 -6.55 -4.43
CA SER A 93 2.98 -6.79 -4.12
C SER A 93 3.88 -7.00 -5.35
N CYS A 94 3.42 -6.65 -6.56
CA CYS A 94 4.12 -6.90 -7.83
C CYS A 94 4.57 -8.37 -8.02
N ALA A 95 3.75 -9.32 -7.58
CA ALA A 95 4.07 -10.76 -7.62
C ALA A 95 3.12 -11.58 -8.51
N CYS A 96 2.23 -10.91 -9.25
CA CYS A 96 1.34 -11.53 -10.23
C CYS A 96 0.92 -10.51 -11.29
N SER A 97 0.36 -10.98 -12.40
CA SER A 97 -0.17 -10.13 -13.49
C SER A 97 -1.70 -10.10 -13.58
N THR A 98 -2.41 -10.48 -12.51
CA THR A 98 -3.89 -10.51 -12.52
C THR A 98 -4.53 -9.12 -12.48
N CYS A 99 -3.76 -8.08 -12.10
CA CYS A 99 -4.19 -6.68 -12.08
C CYS A 99 -3.79 -5.94 -13.37
N HIS A 100 -3.50 -6.68 -14.44
CA HIS A 100 -3.12 -6.12 -15.74
C HIS A 100 -4.22 -5.21 -16.28
N VAL A 101 -3.83 -4.02 -16.72
CA VAL A 101 -4.68 -3.02 -17.37
C VAL A 101 -4.00 -2.53 -18.64
N ILE A 102 -4.82 -2.09 -19.60
CA ILE A 102 -4.36 -1.47 -20.85
C ILE A 102 -4.75 0.00 -20.83
N VAL A 103 -3.77 0.89 -20.97
CA VAL A 103 -4.05 2.33 -21.11
C VAL A 103 -4.47 2.62 -22.54
N GLU A 104 -5.64 3.23 -22.73
CA GLU A 104 -6.20 3.48 -24.07
C GLU A 104 -5.53 4.67 -24.77
N ASP A 105 -5.11 5.69 -24.00
CA ASP A 105 -4.47 6.88 -24.52
C ASP A 105 -2.92 6.80 -24.37
N PRO A 106 -2.16 6.71 -25.47
CA PRO A 106 -0.70 6.73 -25.43
C PRO A 106 -0.14 8.01 -24.82
N ASP A 107 -0.79 9.16 -24.99
CA ASP A 107 -0.33 10.43 -24.42
C ASP A 107 -0.47 10.43 -22.90
N MET A 108 -1.41 9.64 -22.34
CA MET A 108 -1.49 9.40 -20.89
C MET A 108 -0.44 8.40 -20.43
N PHE A 109 -0.16 7.38 -21.24
CA PHE A 109 0.87 6.41 -20.92
C PHE A 109 2.25 7.06 -20.80
N ASP A 110 2.61 7.96 -21.72
CA ASP A 110 3.88 8.69 -21.72
C ASP A 110 4.07 9.64 -20.54
N LYS A 111 2.98 10.03 -19.85
CA LYS A 111 3.03 10.86 -18.63
C LYS A 111 3.28 10.04 -17.38
N MET A 112 3.09 8.73 -17.43
CA MET A 112 3.32 7.84 -16.29
C MET A 112 4.81 7.52 -16.13
N GLU A 113 5.18 7.08 -14.94
CA GLU A 113 6.52 6.53 -14.70
C GLU A 113 6.68 5.21 -15.47
N GLU A 114 7.83 4.99 -16.11
CA GLU A 114 8.10 3.73 -16.83
C GLU A 114 7.98 2.50 -15.90
N PRO A 115 7.52 1.34 -16.40
CA PRO A 115 7.46 0.12 -15.61
C PRO A 115 8.85 -0.33 -15.17
N SER A 116 8.96 -0.74 -13.91
CA SER A 116 10.19 -1.32 -13.37
C SER A 116 10.52 -2.68 -14.01
N ASP A 117 11.77 -3.14 -13.91
CA ASP A 117 12.18 -4.45 -14.43
C ASP A 117 11.32 -5.59 -13.84
N ASP A 118 11.06 -5.57 -12.53
CA ASP A 118 10.20 -6.56 -11.85
C ASP A 118 8.75 -6.51 -12.38
N GLU A 119 8.23 -5.30 -12.66
CA GLU A 119 6.91 -5.12 -13.27
C GLU A 119 6.86 -5.73 -14.68
N ASN A 120 7.89 -5.49 -15.51
CA ASN A 120 8.00 -6.03 -16.87
C ASN A 120 8.08 -7.56 -16.87
N ASP A 121 8.87 -8.15 -15.97
CA ASP A 121 8.96 -9.61 -15.80
C ASP A 121 7.58 -10.24 -15.51
N MET A 122 6.73 -9.54 -14.75
CA MET A 122 5.37 -10.00 -14.48
C MET A 122 4.41 -9.72 -15.65
N LEU A 123 4.55 -8.59 -16.33
CA LEU A 123 3.75 -8.25 -17.51
C LEU A 123 3.94 -9.24 -18.67
N ASP A 124 5.13 -9.81 -18.83
CA ASP A 124 5.40 -10.87 -19.82
C ASP A 124 4.54 -12.12 -19.62
N LEU A 125 4.03 -12.34 -18.41
CA LEU A 125 3.13 -13.44 -18.08
C LEU A 125 1.65 -13.11 -18.31
N ALA A 126 1.32 -11.85 -18.59
CA ALA A 126 -0.05 -11.35 -18.78
C ALA A 126 -0.63 -11.82 -20.12
N PHE A 127 -1.96 -11.95 -20.17
CA PHE A 127 -2.67 -12.32 -21.39
C PHE A 127 -3.03 -11.07 -22.19
N GLY A 128 -2.75 -11.05 -23.49
CA GLY A 128 -3.10 -9.92 -24.34
C GLY A 128 -2.30 -8.64 -24.03
N LEU A 129 -1.03 -8.80 -23.67
CA LEU A 129 -0.10 -7.69 -23.43
C LEU A 129 -0.02 -6.76 -24.66
N THR A 130 -0.04 -5.46 -24.40
CA THR A 130 0.10 -4.37 -25.38
C THR A 130 1.24 -3.44 -24.98
N GLU A 131 1.66 -2.56 -25.87
CA GLU A 131 2.71 -1.55 -25.59
C GLU A 131 2.32 -0.59 -24.45
N THR A 132 1.03 -0.32 -24.28
CA THR A 132 0.48 0.56 -23.24
C THR A 132 -0.04 -0.20 -22.02
N SER A 133 0.37 -1.46 -21.85
CA SER A 133 -0.05 -2.30 -20.73
C SER A 133 0.74 -1.98 -19.46
N ARG A 134 0.06 -2.02 -18.31
CA ARG A 134 0.66 -1.83 -16.97
C ARG A 134 0.03 -2.75 -15.94
N LEU A 135 0.71 -2.93 -14.81
CA LEU A 135 0.10 -3.52 -13.62
C LEU A 135 -0.66 -2.42 -12.86
N GLY A 136 -1.98 -2.52 -12.81
CA GLY A 136 -2.83 -1.50 -12.19
C GLY A 136 -2.50 -1.23 -10.71
N CYS A 137 -1.92 -2.20 -10.01
CA CYS A 137 -1.46 -1.98 -8.63
C CYS A 137 -0.23 -1.07 -8.50
N GLN A 138 0.58 -0.91 -9.55
CA GLN A 138 1.75 -0.02 -9.57
C GLN A 138 1.40 1.38 -10.08
N VAL A 139 0.24 1.54 -10.73
CA VAL A 139 -0.21 2.82 -11.25
C VAL A 139 -0.94 3.60 -10.16
N VAL A 140 -0.31 4.68 -9.70
CA VAL A 140 -0.84 5.59 -8.69
C VAL A 140 -1.42 6.83 -9.35
N MET A 141 -2.65 7.18 -9.00
CA MET A 141 -3.34 8.35 -9.54
C MET A 141 -2.67 9.64 -9.07
N ASN A 142 -2.44 10.54 -10.03
CA ASN A 142 -1.90 11.88 -9.80
C ASN A 142 -2.61 12.89 -10.69
N LYS A 143 -2.42 14.19 -10.41
CA LYS A 143 -3.11 15.27 -11.15
C LYS A 143 -2.81 15.31 -12.65
N GLY A 144 -1.72 14.70 -13.11
CA GLY A 144 -1.36 14.58 -14.52
C GLY A 144 -2.12 13.47 -15.27
N LEU A 145 -2.79 12.57 -14.54
CA LEU A 145 -3.58 11.45 -15.06
C LEU A 145 -5.09 11.72 -14.99
N ASP A 146 -5.51 12.98 -14.83
CA ASP A 146 -6.93 13.35 -14.84
C ASP A 146 -7.55 13.10 -16.23
N GLY A 147 -8.63 12.32 -16.25
CA GLY A 147 -9.31 11.88 -17.46
C GLY A 147 -8.69 10.64 -18.10
N MET A 148 -7.87 9.88 -17.37
CA MET A 148 -7.28 8.63 -17.86
C MET A 148 -8.36 7.59 -18.18
N VAL A 149 -8.20 6.88 -19.29
CA VAL A 149 -9.06 5.76 -19.67
C VAL A 149 -8.24 4.48 -19.68
N VAL A 150 -8.67 3.50 -18.89
CA VAL A 150 -8.05 2.17 -18.79
C VAL A 150 -9.03 1.10 -19.19
N ARG A 151 -8.55 0.04 -19.81
CA ARG A 151 -9.34 -1.12 -20.20
C ARG A 151 -8.89 -2.37 -19.46
N LEU A 152 -9.87 -3.12 -18.98
CA LEU A 152 -9.65 -4.44 -18.40
C LEU A 152 -9.53 -5.48 -19.53
N PRO A 153 -8.49 -6.34 -19.52
CA PRO A 153 -8.38 -7.43 -20.47
C PRO A 153 -9.50 -8.45 -20.24
N SER A 154 -9.94 -9.12 -21.31
CA SER A 154 -11.04 -10.09 -21.25
C SER A 154 -10.76 -11.32 -20.39
N MET A 155 -9.48 -11.62 -20.12
CA MET A 155 -9.06 -12.77 -19.31
C MET A 155 -7.76 -12.45 -18.58
N THR A 156 -7.70 -12.86 -17.31
CA THR A 156 -6.49 -12.83 -16.47
C THR A 156 -6.07 -14.26 -16.15
N ARG A 157 -4.77 -14.51 -15.98
CA ARG A 157 -4.24 -15.83 -15.61
C ARG A 157 -3.72 -15.80 -14.18
N ASN A 158 -4.39 -16.50 -13.29
CA ASN A 158 -3.90 -16.76 -11.94
C ASN A 158 -3.29 -18.16 -11.89
N LEU A 159 -1.98 -18.27 -11.66
CA LEU A 159 -1.28 -19.57 -11.56
C LEU A 159 -1.64 -20.24 -10.24
N GLN A 160 -2.37 -21.36 -10.28
CA GLN A 160 -2.81 -22.09 -9.10
C GLN A 160 -2.00 -23.39 -8.95
N ALA A 161 -1.81 -23.85 -7.71
CA ALA A 161 -1.07 -25.09 -7.44
C ALA A 161 -1.70 -26.33 -8.11
N SER A 162 -3.00 -26.28 -8.43
CA SER A 162 -3.73 -27.31 -9.18
C SER A 162 -3.29 -27.46 -10.64
N ASP A 163 -2.63 -26.46 -11.23
CA ASP A 163 -2.18 -26.49 -12.63
C ASP A 163 -1.06 -27.52 -12.87
N PHE A 164 -0.46 -28.05 -11.80
CA PHE A 164 0.61 -29.06 -11.86
C PHE A 164 0.11 -30.52 -11.91
N GLU A 165 -1.19 -30.78 -11.76
CA GLU A 165 -1.73 -32.15 -11.65
C GLU A 165 -2.05 -32.85 -12.98
N GLN A 166 -1.88 -32.19 -14.12
CA GLN A 166 -2.06 -32.82 -15.43
C GLN A 166 -0.70 -33.15 -16.05
N LYS A 167 -0.19 -34.34 -15.74
CA LYS A 167 0.94 -34.94 -16.44
C LYS A 167 0.63 -36.36 -16.90
#